data_AF-A0A9D5FZT6-F1
#
_entry.id   AF-A0A9D5FZT6-F1
#
_cell.length_a   1.000
_cell.length_b   1.000
_cell.length_c   1.000
_cell.angle_alpha   90.00
_cell.angle_beta   90.00
_cell.angle_gamma   90.00
#
_symmetry.space_group_name_H-M   'P 1'
#
loop_
_entity.id
_entity.type
_entity.pdbx_description
1 polymer ?
#
loop_
_entity_poly.entity_id
_entity_poly.type
_entity_poly.pdbx_seq_one_letter_code
_entity_poly.pdbx_strand_id
1 'polypeptide(L)'
;MPKQIVIEPCQINHGDDRGGVHHDLGEIVDLPKGTAIDLARAGRTLYMEKSDDPDKNGNYTASKEMVKAVQAMAAKAKEDASQPASASAA
;
A
#
# COMPACT_ATOMS: atom_id res chain seq x y z
N MET A 1 -11.43 6.08 1.55
CA MET A 1 -10.88 4.72 1.62
C MET A 1 -9.51 4.86 2.26
N PRO A 2 -9.25 4.23 3.42
CA PRO A 2 -7.95 4.34 4.08
C PRO A 2 -6.83 3.83 3.18
N LYS A 3 -5.70 4.54 3.20
CA LYS A 3 -4.47 4.11 2.53
C LYS A 3 -3.60 3.34 3.50
N GLN A 4 -3.10 2.20 3.03
CA GLN A 4 -2.21 1.36 3.82
C GLN A 4 -0.98 0.95 3.02
N ILE A 5 0.08 0.67 3.76
CA ILE A 5 1.33 0.12 3.26
C ILE A 5 1.31 -1.38 3.50
N VAL A 6 1.57 -2.17 2.47
CA VAL A 6 1.76 -3.62 2.60
C VAL A 6 3.11 -3.88 3.24
N ILE A 7 3.12 -4.55 4.40
CA ILE A 7 4.36 -4.90 5.12
C ILE A 7 4.69 -6.39 5.02
N GLU A 8 3.73 -7.20 4.57
CA GLU A 8 3.91 -8.61 4.23
C GLU A 8 3.13 -8.91 2.94
N PRO A 9 3.75 -9.52 1.91
CA PRO A 9 3.07 -9.87 0.67
C PRO A 9 1.82 -10.71 0.94
N CYS A 10 0.69 -10.30 0.36
CA CYS A 10 -0.58 -10.97 0.57
C CYS A 10 -1.57 -10.72 -0.56
N GLN A 11 -2.60 -11.57 -0.64
CA GLN A 11 -3.75 -11.34 -1.48
C GLN A 11 -4.76 -10.46 -0.75
N ILE A 12 -5.16 -9.36 -1.37
CA ILE A 12 -6.14 -8.42 -0.83
C ILE A 12 -7.42 -8.46 -1.66
N ASN A 13 -8.52 -8.78 -1.02
CA ASN A 13 -9.84 -8.68 -1.62
C ASN A 13 -10.38 -7.25 -1.47
N HIS A 14 -10.53 -6.56 -2.61
CA HIS A 14 -11.02 -5.19 -2.70
C HIS A 14 -12.56 -5.09 -2.64
N GLY A 15 -13.26 -6.22 -2.49
CA GLY A 15 -14.71 -6.30 -2.50
C GLY A 15 -15.31 -6.29 -3.91
N ASP A 16 -14.51 -6.66 -4.91
CA ASP A 16 -14.92 -6.75 -6.31
C ASP A 16 -14.74 -8.18 -6.87
N ASP A 17 -15.11 -8.37 -8.14
CA ASP A 17 -15.14 -9.68 -8.79
C ASP A 17 -13.76 -10.25 -9.12
N ARG A 18 -12.66 -9.58 -8.75
CA ARG A 18 -11.30 -10.05 -9.03
C ARG A 18 -10.85 -11.21 -8.13
N GLY A 19 -11.58 -11.49 -7.05
CA GLY A 19 -11.29 -12.63 -6.17
C GLY A 19 -10.03 -12.49 -5.32
N GLY A 20 -9.47 -11.27 -5.22
CA GLY A 20 -8.23 -10.99 -4.51
C GLY A 20 -7.08 -10.66 -5.46
N VAL A 21 -6.36 -9.58 -5.17
CA VAL A 21 -5.19 -9.15 -5.93
C VAL A 21 -3.95 -9.32 -5.07
N HIS A 22 -2.91 -9.95 -5.62
CA HIS A 22 -1.62 -10.07 -4.95
C HIS A 22 -0.94 -8.68 -4.89
N HIS A 23 -0.45 -8.32 -3.71
CA HIS A 23 0.31 -7.10 -3.49
C HIS A 23 1.63 -7.42 -2.79
N ASP A 24 2.71 -6.82 -3.28
CA ASP A 24 4.05 -6.98 -2.73
C ASP A 24 4.36 -5.99 -1.59
N LEU A 25 5.43 -6.31 -0.86
CA LEU A 25 5.91 -5.49 0.24
C LEU A 25 6.27 -4.08 -0.24
N GLY A 26 5.80 -3.08 0.51
CA GLY A 26 6.02 -1.67 0.22
C GLY A 26 5.01 -1.07 -0.75
N GLU A 27 4.04 -1.84 -1.25
CA GLU A 27 2.96 -1.27 -2.05
C GLU A 27 2.03 -0.40 -1.20
N ILE A 28 1.56 0.70 -1.80
CA ILE A 28 0.51 1.55 -1.24
C ILE A 28 -0.82 1.14 -1.86
N VAL A 29 -1.78 0.77 -1.03
CA VAL A 29 -3.11 0.32 -1.45
C VAL A 29 -4.22 1.16 -0.81
N ASP A 30 -5.24 1.47 -1.61
CA ASP A 30 -6.50 2.06 -1.14
C ASP A 30 -7.48 0.93 -0.85
N LEU A 31 -8.00 0.85 0.37
CA LEU A 31 -8.79 -0.31 0.82
C LEU A 31 -10.19 0.07 1.33
N PRO A 32 -11.18 -0.83 1.19
CA PRO A 32 -12.42 -0.74 1.95
C PRO A 32 -12.14 -0.75 3.45
N LYS A 33 -12.91 0.01 4.24
CA LYS A 33 -12.67 0.18 5.67
C LYS A 33 -12.64 -1.15 6.45
N GLY A 34 -13.53 -2.10 6.12
CA GLY A 34 -13.55 -3.42 6.76
C GLY A 34 -12.25 -4.19 6.49
N THR A 35 -11.92 -4.36 5.21
CA THR A 35 -10.68 -5.01 4.76
C THR A 35 -9.43 -4.39 5.38
N ALA A 36 -9.36 -3.05 5.45
CA ALA A 36 -8.24 -2.33 6.04
C ALA A 36 -8.04 -2.66 7.53
N ILE A 37 -9.13 -2.80 8.29
CA ILE A 37 -9.08 -3.16 9.71
C ILE A 37 -8.60 -4.60 9.87
N ASP A 38 -9.13 -5.52 9.07
CA ASP A 38 -8.80 -6.94 9.15
C ASP A 38 -7.33 -7.20 8.79
N LEU A 39 -6.83 -6.58 7.72
CA LEU A 39 -5.43 -6.71 7.29
C LEU A 39 -4.45 -6.09 8.30
N ALA A 40 -4.78 -4.93 8.84
CA ALA A 40 -3.97 -4.28 9.88
C ALA A 40 -3.87 -5.14 11.15
N ARG A 41 -5.01 -5.69 11.59
CA ARG A 41 -5.05 -6.60 12.75
C ARG A 41 -4.32 -7.93 12.50
N ALA A 42 -4.34 -8.40 11.26
CA ALA A 42 -3.58 -9.58 10.83
C ALA A 42 -2.07 -9.32 10.68
N GLY A 43 -1.59 -8.08 10.88
CA GLY A 43 -0.19 -7.71 10.76
C GLY A 43 0.33 -7.67 9.32
N ARG A 44 -0.56 -7.56 8.33
CA ARG A 44 -0.23 -7.57 6.90
C ARG A 44 0.02 -6.18 6.34
N THR A 45 -0.61 -5.18 6.93
CA THR A 45 -0.59 -3.80 6.47
C THR A 45 -0.49 -2.82 7.62
N LEU A 46 -0.06 -1.59 7.33
CA LEU A 46 -0.07 -0.46 8.26
C LEU A 46 -0.76 0.75 7.64
N TYR A 47 -1.56 1.46 8.41
CA TYR A 47 -2.18 2.74 8.01
C TYR A 47 -1.12 3.81 7.76
N MET A 48 -1.30 4.59 6.71
CA MET A 48 -0.44 5.75 6.45
C MET A 48 -0.76 6.91 7.39
N GLU A 49 -2.03 7.05 7.78
CA GLU A 49 -2.51 8.13 8.64
C GLU A 49 -3.12 7.59 9.93
N LYS A 50 -2.74 8.20 11.05
CA LYS A 50 -3.26 7.83 12.38
C LYS A 50 -4.77 8.07 12.52
N SER A 51 -5.35 8.97 11.72
CA SER A 51 -6.79 9.23 11.68
C SER A 51 -7.60 8.07 11.14
N ASP A 52 -6.99 7.23 10.29
CA ASP A 52 -7.62 6.06 9.71
C ASP A 52 -7.45 4.81 10.61
N ASP A 53 -6.52 4.85 11.56
CA ASP A 53 -6.31 3.78 12.53
C ASP A 53 -7.55 3.60 13.41
N PRO A 54 -8.16 2.40 13.45
CA PRO A 54 -9.37 2.15 14.23
C PRO A 54 -9.20 2.42 15.73
N ASP A 55 -7.98 2.24 16.27
CA ASP A 55 -7.74 2.47 17.69
C ASP A 55 -7.32 3.91 18.02
N LYS A 56 -6.95 4.71 17.00
CA LYS A 56 -6.46 6.09 17.12
C LYS A 56 -5.29 6.28 18.08
N ASN A 57 -4.71 5.20 18.57
CA ASN A 57 -3.50 5.15 19.39
C ASN A 57 -2.27 5.03 18.49
N GLY A 58 -2.45 4.46 17.30
CA GLY A 58 -1.41 4.35 16.28
C GLY A 58 -0.70 3.00 16.29
N ASN A 59 -1.30 1.97 16.90
CA ASN A 59 -0.69 0.64 16.97
C ASN A 59 -0.59 -0.02 15.59
N TYR A 60 -1.43 0.41 14.65
CA TYR A 60 -1.45 -0.07 13.28
C TYR A 60 -1.00 0.99 12.27
N THR A 61 -0.38 2.08 12.74
CA THR A 61 0.05 3.19 11.89
C THR A 61 1.55 3.07 11.58
N ALA A 62 1.90 3.24 10.31
CA ALA A 62 3.28 3.28 9.88
C ALA A 62 4.04 4.49 10.46
N SER A 63 5.34 4.35 10.68
CA SER A 63 6.17 5.48 11.08
C SER A 63 6.28 6.50 9.95
N LYS A 64 6.50 7.78 10.30
CA LYS A 64 6.66 8.85 9.30
C LYS A 64 7.80 8.57 8.32
N GLU A 65 8.88 7.96 8.81
CA GLU A 65 10.03 7.58 7.99
C GLU A 65 9.68 6.49 6.98
N MET A 66 8.90 5.48 7.40
CA MET A 66 8.40 4.42 6.52
C MET A 66 7.48 4.99 5.44
N VAL A 67 6.53 5.85 5.82
CA VAL A 67 5.62 6.51 4.86
C VAL A 67 6.42 7.30 3.82
N LYS A 68 7.41 8.08 4.25
CA LYS A 68 8.26 8.86 3.34
C LYS A 68 9.08 7.97 2.41
N ALA A 69 9.67 6.89 2.92
CA ALA A 69 10.46 5.96 2.12
C ALA A 69 9.60 5.28 1.05
N VAL A 70 8.43 4.78 1.43
CA VAL A 70 7.50 4.10 0.53
C VAL A 70 6.96 5.06 -0.54
N GLN A 71 6.61 6.29 -0.17
CA GLN A 71 6.21 7.32 -1.15
C GLN A 71 7.31 7.69 -2.13
N ALA A 72 8.57 7.80 -1.66
CA ALA A 72 9.71 8.08 -2.53
C ALA A 72 9.97 6.93 -3.53
N MET A 73 9.86 5.68 -3.08
CA MET A 73 9.96 4.51 -3.97
C MET A 73 8.82 4.47 -4.99
N ALA A 74 7.58 4.72 -4.55
CA ALA A 74 6.42 4.76 -5.43
C ALA A 74 6.53 5.90 -6.46
N ALA A 75 7.12 7.04 -6.10
CA ALA A 75 7.38 8.14 -7.02
C ALA A 75 8.45 7.77 -8.06
N LYS A 76 9.56 7.15 -7.63
CA LYS A 76 10.62 6.67 -8.54
C LYS A 76 10.11 5.60 -9.50
N ALA A 77 9.34 4.63 -9.02
CA ALA A 77 8.76 3.59 -9.87
C ALA A 77 7.84 4.19 -10.96
N LYS A 78 7.12 5.28 -10.65
CA LYS A 78 6.32 6.02 -11.65
C LYS A 78 7.19 6.78 -12.64
N GLU A 79 8.30 7.35 -12.20
CA GLU A 79 9.27 8.04 -13.07
C GLU A 79 9.92 7.06 -14.06
N ASP A 80 10.41 5.92 -13.57
CA ASP A 80 10.99 4.84 -14.39
C ASP A 80 9.95 4.25 -15.37
N ALA A 81 8.71 4.06 -14.94
CA ALA A 81 7.63 3.59 -15.83
C ALA A 81 7.20 4.63 -16.89
N SER A 82 7.58 5.90 -16.70
CA SER A 82 7.25 7.01 -17.60
C SER A 82 8.38 7.41 -18.56
N GLN A 83 9.58 6.83 -18.42
CA GLN A 83 10.60 6.94 -19.47
C GLN A 83 10.22 6.01 -20.63
N PRO A 84 9.90 6.55 -21.82
CA PRO A 84 9.60 5.71 -22.97
C PRO A 84 10.84 4.91 -23.32
N ALA A 85 10.65 3.61 -23.55
CA ALA A 85 11.59 2.75 -24.24
C ALA A 85 11.82 3.29 -25.67
N SER A 86 12.65 4.32 -25.83
CA SER A 86 13.14 4.82 -27.11
C SER A 86 14.65 4.67 -27.17
N ALA A 87 15.12 3.42 -27.14
CA ALA A 87 16.49 3.10 -27.50
C ALA A 87 16.61 1.63 -27.96
N SER A 88 15.76 1.21 -28.91
CA SER A 88 16.12 0.06 -29.77
C SER A 88 15.22 0.02 -31.01
N ALA A 89 15.63 0.72 -32.07
CA ALA A 89 15.36 0.33 -33.45
C ALA A 89 16.24 1.15 -34.41
N ALA A 90 17.08 0.40 -35.15
CA ALA A 90 17.86 0.75 -36.34
C ALA A 90 19.13 1.60 -36.17
#